data_AF-A0A250IEN3-F1
#
_entry.id   AF-A0A250IEN3-F1
#
_cell.length_a   1.000
_cell.length_b   1.000
_cell.length_c   1.000
_cell.angle_alpha   90.00
_cell.angle_beta   90.00
_cell.angle_gamma   90.00
#
_symmetry.space_group_name_H-M   'P 1'
#
loop_
_entity.id
_entity.type
_entity.pdbx_description
1 polymer ?
#
loop_
_entity_poly.entity_id
_entity_poly.type
_entity_poly.pdbx_seq_one_letter_code
_entity_poly.pdbx_strand_id
1 'polypeptide(L)'
;MSTNSDQKTQVLSSLSKSVTFLNMRTGKTTRALGANGNSAQKSQPSTGTHVSIFFDGTGNNLEADHDTGEHSNVARLFQAHREDPTQGIYRHYVPGIGTYFREIGDPGGERLGNGAGGKGEARLQWAMAKLEKHLAQSDGRQTLHLALFGFSRGATLARAFALRIAQKCQRRGDGVWRLTLGQRTSPIRLYFMGLFDTVASVGTPLSLNNTASVLMSTVSTRAGMMDRNARDLSKLAFGTEPGADPAPGLSTGHWAWANDLHIPEMVEDCLHIVAAHELRNSFPVDSLLQGSEYPANCREMLYPGAHSDVGGGYRTGEGARSRTNGSLLSMIPLRVMRDQAIQAGVPLDSALNGRDFAEDAASKESFELLHQRFSGYMNAVGWGEQPLGTGVLAHMKRYYQWRFHRIARDKKDREARRPTKDEALLREFQAKWKTESKDLSKETAVFQKKYFAQAQRTSELKNSFGAQRRQQLVQKEQFMANAMKNDYLSLKARLDTLPSWDGSFLESLKVYDAQLLEDVRAIQALSKFLGRQKLRPHYQQMLQAYEDEQRGQGLKDQTIIQFFDTYVHDSLAAFAQDSTLPSDPRVIYTGGNNKMKYAVNQPRSQAAPHAALG
;
A
#
# COMPACT_ATOMS: atom_id res chain seq x y z
N MET A 1 39.53 -34.91 10.51
CA MET A 1 38.58 -35.46 9.51
C MET A 1 37.26 -35.70 10.23
N SER A 2 36.14 -35.42 9.54
CA SER A 2 34.75 -35.26 10.02
C SER A 2 34.43 -33.95 10.73
N THR A 3 33.40 -33.17 10.38
CA THR A 3 33.04 -32.53 9.10
C THR A 3 32.20 -31.28 9.46
N ASN A 4 32.35 -30.19 8.70
CA ASN A 4 31.75 -28.85 8.91
C ASN A 4 30.19 -28.76 8.78
N SER A 5 29.44 -29.83 9.02
CA SER A 5 27.96 -29.82 8.96
C SER A 5 27.30 -29.32 10.24
N ASP A 6 27.92 -29.49 11.41
CA ASP A 6 27.22 -29.37 12.69
C ASP A 6 27.21 -27.96 13.29
N GLN A 7 28.02 -27.03 12.75
CA GLN A 7 27.96 -25.60 13.10
C GLN A 7 26.95 -24.80 12.25
N LYS A 8 26.49 -25.33 11.11
CA LYS A 8 25.49 -24.64 10.26
C LYS A 8 24.06 -24.71 10.82
N THR A 9 23.76 -25.71 11.65
CA THR A 9 22.42 -25.91 12.23
C THR A 9 22.19 -25.05 13.48
N GLN A 10 23.25 -24.62 14.19
CA GLN A 10 23.10 -23.77 15.37
C GLN A 10 22.74 -22.31 15.05
N VAL A 11 23.19 -21.75 13.92
CA VAL A 11 22.90 -20.35 13.55
C VAL A 11 21.42 -20.18 13.15
N LEU A 12 20.81 -21.18 12.48
CA LEU A 12 19.40 -21.12 12.08
C LEU A 12 18.42 -21.33 13.25
N SER A 13 18.85 -21.97 14.35
CA SER A 13 18.02 -22.14 15.55
C SER A 13 17.88 -20.87 16.41
N SER A 14 18.75 -19.87 16.20
CA SER A 14 18.70 -18.58 16.89
C SER A 14 17.63 -17.63 16.35
N LEU A 15 17.03 -17.95 15.19
CA LEU A 15 16.00 -17.16 14.50
C LEU A 15 14.58 -17.30 15.07
N SER A 16 14.40 -18.07 16.16
CA SER A 16 13.08 -18.31 16.79
C SER A 16 13.02 -18.00 18.29
N LYS A 17 14.09 -17.49 18.90
CA LYS A 17 14.07 -17.12 20.31
C LYS A 17 13.77 -15.63 20.46
N SER A 18 12.48 -15.31 20.47
CA SER A 18 12.00 -14.09 21.10
C SER A 18 12.48 -14.03 22.55
N VAL A 19 13.06 -12.88 22.91
CA VAL A 19 13.39 -12.49 24.27
C VAL A 19 12.16 -12.66 25.15
N THR A 20 12.22 -13.59 26.10
CA THR A 20 11.18 -13.76 27.12
C THR A 20 11.43 -12.72 28.22
N PHE A 21 10.63 -11.65 28.27
CA PHE A 21 10.54 -10.81 29.46
C PHE A 21 9.46 -11.38 30.38
N LEU A 22 9.91 -11.88 31.53
CA LEU A 22 9.08 -12.22 32.67
C LEU A 22 8.63 -10.90 33.34
N ASN A 23 7.33 -10.65 33.47
CA ASN A 23 6.86 -9.80 34.57
C ASN A 23 5.48 -10.22 35.06
N MET A 24 5.42 -10.54 36.35
CA MET A 24 4.21 -10.91 37.09
C MET A 24 3.41 -9.66 37.47
N ARG A 25 2.09 -9.82 37.56
CA ARG A 25 1.07 -8.88 38.08
C ARG A 25 0.60 -7.78 37.12
N THR A 26 -0.47 -8.06 36.38
CA THR A 26 -1.82 -7.49 36.59
C THR A 26 -2.75 -8.02 35.49
N GLY A 27 -3.94 -8.48 35.87
CA GLY A 27 -4.91 -9.05 34.95
C GLY A 27 -5.66 -7.98 34.19
N LYS A 28 -5.44 -7.91 32.88
CA LYS A 28 -6.36 -7.48 31.80
C LYS A 28 -5.64 -7.75 30.47
N THR A 29 -6.19 -8.67 29.68
CA THR A 29 -5.57 -9.21 28.46
C THR A 29 -5.75 -8.28 27.26
N THR A 30 -4.73 -7.47 26.95
CA THR A 30 -4.42 -7.03 25.58
C THR A 30 -3.25 -7.89 25.10
N ARG A 31 -3.48 -8.70 24.06
CA ARG A 31 -2.46 -9.61 23.51
C ARG A 31 -1.36 -8.80 22.84
N ALA A 32 -0.11 -9.01 23.27
CA ALA A 32 1.07 -8.39 22.70
C ALA A 32 1.28 -8.74 21.22
N LEU A 33 1.87 -7.79 20.48
CA LEU A 33 2.39 -8.02 19.15
C LEU A 33 3.45 -9.13 19.18
N GLY A 34 3.21 -10.20 18.42
CA GLY A 34 4.11 -11.35 18.35
C GLY A 34 3.97 -12.37 19.49
N ALA A 35 2.98 -12.24 20.39
CA ALA A 35 2.70 -13.29 21.37
C ALA A 35 1.89 -14.42 20.74
N ASN A 36 2.56 -15.56 20.51
CA ASN A 36 1.94 -16.84 20.23
C ASN A 36 0.95 -17.20 21.34
N GLY A 37 -0.32 -17.30 20.98
CA GLY A 37 -1.41 -17.74 21.83
C GLY A 37 -2.31 -18.74 21.11
N ASN A 38 -1.70 -19.69 20.41
CA ASN A 38 -2.22 -21.04 20.22
C ASN A 38 -1.07 -21.91 19.73
N SER A 39 -0.69 -22.91 20.53
CA SER A 39 -0.07 -24.13 20.00
C SER A 39 -1.11 -24.83 19.13
N ALA A 40 -1.34 -24.32 17.93
CA ALA A 40 -2.07 -25.06 16.92
C ALA A 40 -1.10 -26.11 16.38
N GLN A 41 -1.44 -27.37 16.60
CA GLN A 41 -0.94 -28.50 15.83
C GLN A 41 -0.79 -28.07 14.36
N LYS A 42 0.28 -28.51 13.68
CA LYS A 42 0.37 -28.45 12.21
C LYS A 42 -0.95 -28.95 11.64
N SER A 43 -1.87 -28.05 11.31
CA SER A 43 -3.17 -28.41 10.77
C SER A 43 -2.87 -28.93 9.38
N GLN A 44 -3.08 -30.22 9.16
CA GLN A 44 -3.21 -30.72 7.80
C GLN A 44 -4.23 -29.83 7.06
N PRO A 45 -4.04 -29.57 5.76
CA PRO A 45 -5.04 -28.84 4.99
C PRO A 45 -6.38 -29.51 5.22
N SER A 46 -7.30 -28.76 5.83
CA SER A 46 -8.64 -29.24 6.11
C SER A 46 -9.26 -29.68 4.79
N THR A 47 -9.84 -30.89 4.76
CA THR A 47 -10.55 -31.40 3.59
C THR A 47 -11.46 -30.32 2.99
N GLY A 48 -11.28 -29.96 1.72
CA GLY A 48 -12.11 -28.96 1.05
C GLY A 48 -11.44 -28.25 -0.12
N THR A 49 -12.20 -27.34 -0.73
CA THR A 49 -11.72 -26.50 -1.85
C THR A 49 -11.09 -25.23 -1.27
N HIS A 50 -9.83 -24.98 -1.60
CA HIS A 50 -9.09 -23.77 -1.22
C HIS A 50 -9.08 -22.78 -2.39
N VAL A 51 -9.59 -21.58 -2.16
CA VAL A 51 -9.58 -20.50 -3.16
C VAL A 51 -8.94 -19.27 -2.53
N SER A 52 -7.87 -18.79 -3.14
CA SER A 52 -7.21 -17.54 -2.74
C SER A 52 -7.36 -16.48 -3.82
N ILE A 53 -7.77 -15.27 -3.45
CA ILE A 53 -7.95 -14.15 -4.39
C ILE A 53 -7.03 -12.99 -3.99
N PHE A 54 -6.26 -12.50 -4.96
CA PHE A 54 -5.20 -11.52 -4.79
C PHE A 54 -5.55 -10.24 -5.55
N PHE A 55 -6.00 -9.21 -4.83
CA PHE A 55 -6.41 -7.91 -5.40
C PHE A 55 -5.25 -6.91 -5.36
N ASP A 56 -4.66 -6.62 -6.51
CA ASP A 56 -3.47 -5.77 -6.55
C ASP A 56 -3.75 -4.27 -6.38
N GLY A 57 -2.71 -3.53 -6.02
CA GLY A 57 -2.70 -2.08 -5.85
C GLY A 57 -2.86 -1.31 -7.15
N THR A 58 -3.18 -0.03 -7.05
CA THR A 58 -3.40 0.78 -8.25
C THR A 58 -2.13 0.95 -9.05
N GLY A 59 -2.24 0.75 -10.36
CA GLY A 59 -1.08 0.88 -11.23
C GLY A 59 -0.17 -0.34 -11.21
N ASN A 60 -0.49 -1.38 -10.41
CA ASN A 60 0.22 -2.65 -10.37
C ASN A 60 -0.47 -3.70 -11.25
N ASN A 61 0.35 -4.53 -11.89
CA ASN A 61 -0.09 -5.60 -12.78
C ASN A 61 1.01 -6.66 -12.89
N LEU A 62 0.66 -7.91 -12.63
CA LEU A 62 1.58 -9.05 -12.62
C LEU A 62 2.42 -9.17 -13.90
N GLU A 63 1.80 -9.11 -15.08
CA GLU A 63 2.50 -9.28 -16.35
C GLU A 63 3.28 -8.03 -16.78
N ALA A 64 2.73 -6.84 -16.51
CA ALA A 64 3.38 -5.57 -16.84
C ALA A 64 4.63 -5.34 -15.99
N ASP A 65 4.53 -5.61 -14.69
CA ASP A 65 5.57 -5.30 -13.69
C ASP A 65 6.69 -6.36 -13.64
N HIS A 66 6.52 -7.50 -14.32
CA HIS A 66 7.46 -8.64 -14.25
C HIS A 66 8.87 -8.28 -14.73
N ASP A 67 8.96 -7.69 -15.93
CA ASP A 67 10.27 -7.39 -16.53
C ASP A 67 10.88 -6.11 -15.97
N THR A 68 10.07 -5.26 -15.33
CA THR A 68 10.54 -4.03 -14.68
C THR A 68 10.98 -4.27 -13.24
N GLY A 69 10.54 -5.37 -12.62
CA GLY A 69 10.87 -5.71 -11.22
C GLY A 69 10.05 -4.90 -10.22
N GLU A 70 8.88 -4.41 -10.64
CA GLU A 70 7.98 -3.54 -9.89
C GLU A 70 6.80 -4.30 -9.28
N HIS A 71 6.91 -5.63 -9.13
CA HIS A 71 5.84 -6.41 -8.52
C HIS A 71 5.52 -5.93 -7.11
N SER A 72 4.22 -5.73 -6.88
CA SER A 72 3.69 -5.56 -5.53
C SER A 72 3.87 -6.82 -4.69
N ASN A 73 3.68 -6.69 -3.39
CA ASN A 73 3.66 -7.81 -2.47
C ASN A 73 2.48 -8.75 -2.73
N VAL A 74 1.37 -8.25 -3.29
CA VAL A 74 0.22 -9.09 -3.69
C VAL A 74 0.59 -9.98 -4.88
N ALA A 75 1.26 -9.43 -5.90
CA ALA A 75 1.75 -10.20 -7.04
C ALA A 75 2.78 -11.27 -6.62
N ARG A 76 3.71 -10.91 -5.73
CA ARG A 76 4.72 -11.85 -5.18
C ARG A 76 4.09 -12.98 -4.38
N LEU A 77 3.09 -12.68 -3.54
CA LEU A 77 2.33 -13.70 -2.80
C LEU A 77 1.50 -14.59 -3.72
N PHE A 78 0.89 -14.02 -4.77
CA PHE A 78 0.17 -14.80 -5.78
C PHE A 78 1.11 -15.80 -6.48
N GLN A 79 2.30 -15.36 -6.87
CA GLN A 79 3.29 -16.22 -7.53
C GLN A 79 3.80 -17.33 -6.61
N ALA A 80 3.96 -17.08 -5.31
CA ALA A 80 4.31 -18.09 -4.31
C ALA A 80 3.17 -19.04 -3.95
N HIS A 81 1.92 -18.70 -4.28
CA HIS A 81 0.77 -19.55 -4.00
C HIS A 81 0.74 -20.77 -4.91
N ARG A 82 0.58 -21.96 -4.33
CA ARG A 82 0.45 -23.21 -5.10
C ARG A 82 -0.85 -23.22 -5.91
N GLU A 83 -0.84 -23.90 -7.04
CA GLU A 83 -2.04 -24.19 -7.82
C GLU A 83 -2.08 -25.68 -8.11
N ASP A 84 -3.10 -26.34 -7.56
CA ASP A 84 -3.26 -27.79 -7.68
C ASP A 84 -4.77 -28.12 -7.73
N PRO A 85 -5.37 -28.04 -8.93
CA PRO A 85 -6.79 -28.37 -9.12
C PRO A 85 -7.15 -29.80 -8.70
N THR A 86 -6.19 -30.73 -8.69
CA THR A 86 -6.44 -32.13 -8.27
C THR A 86 -6.66 -32.25 -6.77
N GLN A 87 -6.10 -31.31 -5.99
CA GLN A 87 -6.29 -31.17 -4.55
C GLN A 87 -7.29 -30.06 -4.20
N GLY A 88 -7.99 -29.50 -5.20
CA GLY A 88 -8.94 -28.40 -5.00
C GLY A 88 -8.30 -27.08 -4.56
N ILE A 89 -7.03 -26.83 -4.92
CA ILE A 89 -6.30 -25.61 -4.58
C ILE A 89 -6.25 -24.68 -5.80
N TYR A 90 -6.87 -23.51 -5.67
CA TYR A 90 -6.99 -22.51 -6.72
C TYR A 90 -6.53 -21.13 -6.25
N ARG A 91 -6.01 -20.35 -7.20
CA ARG A 91 -5.62 -18.95 -7.00
C ARG A 91 -6.15 -18.08 -8.13
N HIS A 92 -6.50 -16.84 -7.81
CA HIS A 92 -6.89 -15.84 -8.80
C HIS A 92 -6.19 -14.52 -8.51
N TYR A 93 -5.55 -13.97 -9.53
CA TYR A 93 -4.96 -12.63 -9.48
C TYR A 93 -5.90 -11.63 -10.13
N VAL A 94 -6.12 -10.50 -9.47
CA VAL A 94 -6.94 -9.39 -9.97
C VAL A 94 -6.00 -8.19 -10.16
N PRO A 95 -5.71 -7.79 -11.40
CA PRO A 95 -4.89 -6.63 -11.68
C PRO A 95 -5.39 -5.36 -11.00
N GLY A 96 -4.45 -4.48 -10.65
CA GLY A 96 -4.73 -3.19 -10.05
C GLY A 96 -5.72 -2.34 -10.83
N ILE A 97 -6.49 -1.50 -10.13
CA ILE A 97 -7.28 -0.46 -10.81
C ILE A 97 -6.33 0.44 -11.61
N GLY A 98 -6.76 0.84 -12.80
CA GLY A 98 -5.97 1.69 -13.70
C GLY A 98 -4.94 0.94 -14.55
N THR A 99 -4.83 -0.39 -14.43
CA THR A 99 -3.99 -1.23 -15.31
C THR A 99 -4.84 -2.09 -16.24
N TYR A 100 -4.19 -2.59 -17.30
CA TYR A 100 -4.83 -3.45 -18.28
C TYR A 100 -5.35 -4.73 -17.64
N PHE A 101 -6.63 -5.05 -17.87
CA PHE A 101 -7.25 -6.30 -17.44
C PHE A 101 -8.13 -6.88 -18.57
N ARG A 102 -7.52 -7.81 -19.32
CA ARG A 102 -8.10 -8.43 -20.52
C ARG A 102 -9.50 -9.02 -20.28
N GLU A 103 -9.69 -9.77 -19.20
CA GLU A 103 -10.93 -10.55 -18.97
C GLU A 103 -12.16 -9.69 -18.72
N ILE A 104 -11.98 -8.44 -18.32
CA ILE A 104 -13.07 -7.47 -18.12
C ILE A 104 -13.05 -6.33 -19.16
N GLY A 105 -12.15 -6.42 -20.15
CA GLY A 105 -11.96 -5.43 -21.21
C GLY A 105 -11.50 -4.05 -20.71
N ASP A 106 -10.81 -3.99 -19.57
CA ASP A 106 -10.23 -2.75 -19.03
C ASP A 106 -8.90 -2.47 -19.75
N PRO A 107 -8.75 -1.37 -20.51
CA PRO A 107 -7.51 -1.05 -21.21
C PRO A 107 -6.40 -0.50 -20.30
N GLY A 108 -6.71 -0.13 -19.05
CA GLY A 108 -5.79 0.61 -18.18
C GLY A 108 -5.51 2.05 -18.64
N GLY A 109 -4.57 2.72 -17.96
CA GLY A 109 -4.18 4.11 -18.24
C GLY A 109 -4.91 5.18 -17.41
N GLU A 110 -5.80 4.78 -16.51
CA GLU A 110 -6.56 5.67 -15.62
C GLU A 110 -5.79 5.95 -14.31
N ARG A 111 -4.48 6.22 -14.37
CA ARG A 111 -3.64 6.37 -13.17
C ARG A 111 -4.09 7.54 -12.28
N LEU A 112 -4.61 8.63 -12.85
CA LEU A 112 -5.34 9.70 -12.15
C LEU A 112 -6.39 10.34 -13.05
N GLY A 113 -7.55 10.69 -12.48
CA GLY A 113 -8.19 11.95 -12.86
C GLY A 113 -9.53 11.93 -13.61
N ASN A 114 -10.10 10.78 -13.99
CA ASN A 114 -11.53 10.73 -14.34
C ASN A 114 -12.25 9.88 -13.29
N GLY A 115 -12.85 10.57 -12.32
CA GLY A 115 -13.36 9.99 -11.08
C GLY A 115 -14.30 8.79 -11.22
N ALA A 116 -14.54 8.15 -10.07
CA ALA A 116 -15.51 7.07 -9.83
C ALA A 116 -15.03 5.62 -9.75
N GLY A 117 -13.79 5.35 -9.30
CA GLY A 117 -13.36 3.96 -9.01
C GLY A 117 -13.62 3.00 -10.18
N GLY A 118 -13.28 3.47 -11.38
CA GLY A 118 -13.51 2.81 -12.66
C GLY A 118 -13.14 1.34 -12.60
N LYS A 119 -14.05 0.50 -13.08
CA LYS A 119 -13.89 -0.97 -13.20
C LYS A 119 -13.60 -1.72 -11.88
N GLY A 120 -13.69 -1.09 -10.71
CA GLY A 120 -13.63 -1.80 -9.42
C GLY A 120 -14.80 -2.78 -9.25
N GLU A 121 -16.02 -2.34 -9.60
CA GLU A 121 -17.20 -3.23 -9.64
C GLU A 121 -17.00 -4.42 -10.59
N ALA A 122 -16.44 -4.18 -11.78
CA ALA A 122 -16.17 -5.24 -12.75
C ALA A 122 -15.14 -6.27 -12.22
N ARG A 123 -14.14 -5.82 -11.46
CA ARG A 123 -13.18 -6.70 -10.76
C ARG A 123 -13.86 -7.54 -9.68
N LEU A 124 -14.75 -6.94 -8.87
CA LEU A 124 -15.54 -7.68 -7.87
C LEU A 124 -16.46 -8.71 -8.52
N GLN A 125 -17.16 -8.35 -9.61
CA GLN A 125 -18.01 -9.28 -10.36
C GLN A 125 -17.20 -10.42 -10.97
N TRP A 126 -16.04 -10.13 -11.54
CA TRP A 126 -15.12 -11.15 -12.04
C TRP A 126 -14.69 -12.11 -10.93
N ALA A 127 -14.30 -11.59 -9.76
CA ALA A 127 -13.89 -12.41 -8.62
C ALA A 127 -15.04 -13.28 -8.09
N MET A 128 -16.26 -12.73 -8.04
CA MET A 128 -17.46 -13.49 -7.66
C MET A 128 -17.73 -14.62 -8.64
N ALA A 129 -17.61 -14.36 -9.96
CA ALA A 129 -17.79 -15.38 -10.99
C ALA A 129 -16.75 -16.51 -10.90
N LYS A 130 -15.50 -16.19 -10.53
CA LYS A 130 -14.47 -17.22 -10.28
C LYS A 130 -14.79 -18.07 -9.06
N LEU A 131 -15.26 -17.45 -7.98
CA LEU A 131 -15.67 -18.20 -6.78
C LEU A 131 -16.89 -19.09 -7.05
N GLU A 132 -17.89 -18.57 -7.77
CA GLU A 132 -19.07 -19.34 -8.18
C GLU A 132 -18.70 -20.54 -9.06
N LYS A 133 -17.77 -20.36 -10.00
CA LYS A 133 -17.25 -21.46 -10.83
C LYS A 133 -16.68 -22.58 -9.97
N HIS A 134 -15.85 -22.25 -8.98
CA HIS A 134 -15.23 -23.24 -8.10
C HIS A 134 -16.24 -23.90 -7.16
N LEU A 135 -17.22 -23.14 -6.68
CA LEU A 135 -18.36 -23.69 -5.93
C LEU A 135 -19.15 -24.70 -6.76
N ALA A 136 -19.41 -24.39 -8.04
CA ALA A 136 -20.14 -25.26 -8.96
C ALA A 136 -19.38 -26.55 -9.32
N GLN A 137 -18.04 -26.52 -9.25
CA GLN A 137 -17.17 -27.68 -9.46
C GLN A 137 -17.01 -28.55 -8.20
N SER A 138 -17.29 -27.99 -7.02
CA SER A 138 -17.30 -28.76 -5.76
C SER A 138 -18.51 -29.70 -5.68
N ASP A 139 -18.38 -30.77 -4.91
CA ASP A 139 -19.50 -31.70 -4.62
C ASP A 139 -20.59 -31.09 -3.72
N GLY A 140 -20.42 -29.83 -3.29
CA GLY A 140 -21.33 -29.09 -2.41
C GLY A 140 -21.32 -29.53 -0.95
N ARG A 141 -20.58 -30.58 -0.61
CA ARG A 141 -20.49 -31.14 0.74
C ARG A 141 -19.25 -30.66 1.47
N GLN A 142 -18.20 -30.38 0.71
CA GLN A 142 -16.93 -29.90 1.25
C GLN A 142 -16.94 -28.41 1.57
N THR A 143 -16.19 -28.03 2.60
CA THR A 143 -16.01 -26.63 2.99
C THR A 143 -15.18 -25.89 1.95
N LEU A 144 -15.64 -24.69 1.58
CA LEU A 144 -14.88 -23.72 0.79
C LEU A 144 -14.01 -22.88 1.73
N HIS A 145 -12.69 -22.98 1.59
CA HIS A 145 -11.73 -22.18 2.34
C HIS A 145 -11.29 -21.00 1.48
N LEU A 146 -11.67 -19.79 1.88
CA LEU A 146 -11.38 -18.55 1.17
C LEU A 146 -10.28 -17.75 1.89
N ALA A 147 -9.20 -17.44 1.17
CA ALA A 147 -8.21 -16.46 1.60
C ALA A 147 -8.23 -15.23 0.68
N LEU A 148 -8.08 -14.04 1.25
CA LEU A 148 -8.08 -12.79 0.51
C LEU A 148 -6.80 -12.01 0.77
N PHE A 149 -6.23 -11.45 -0.28
CA PHE A 149 -5.10 -10.53 -0.18
C PHE A 149 -5.41 -9.25 -0.93
N GLY A 150 -4.95 -8.11 -0.41
CA GLY A 150 -5.02 -6.89 -1.18
C GLY A 150 -4.06 -5.79 -0.74
N PHE A 151 -3.72 -4.92 -1.67
CA PHE A 151 -2.90 -3.73 -1.44
C PHE A 151 -3.63 -2.48 -1.95
N SER A 152 -3.59 -1.36 -1.21
CA SER A 152 -4.14 -0.08 -1.67
C SER A 152 -5.64 -0.18 -1.98
N ARG A 153 -6.08 0.26 -3.16
CA ARG A 153 -7.44 0.02 -3.68
C ARG A 153 -7.76 -1.46 -3.87
N GLY A 154 -6.77 -2.33 -4.06
CA GLY A 154 -6.94 -3.78 -4.01
C GLY A 154 -7.33 -4.29 -2.62
N ALA A 155 -6.78 -3.73 -1.54
CA ALA A 155 -7.23 -4.02 -0.18
C ALA A 155 -8.68 -3.56 0.04
N THR A 156 -9.06 -2.42 -0.54
CA THR A 156 -10.46 -1.95 -0.57
C THR A 156 -11.36 -2.93 -1.31
N LEU A 157 -10.93 -3.46 -2.46
CA LEU A 157 -11.65 -4.53 -3.17
C LEU A 157 -11.76 -5.80 -2.34
N ALA A 158 -10.71 -6.22 -1.63
CA ALA A 158 -10.73 -7.41 -0.77
C ALA A 158 -11.76 -7.26 0.38
N ARG A 159 -11.80 -6.09 1.03
CA ARG A 159 -12.79 -5.76 2.08
C ARG A 159 -14.22 -5.75 1.52
N ALA A 160 -14.43 -5.05 0.41
CA ALA A 160 -15.73 -5.00 -0.27
C ALA A 160 -16.19 -6.40 -0.75
N PHE A 161 -15.26 -7.22 -1.23
CA PHE A 161 -15.54 -8.60 -1.63
C PHE A 161 -15.98 -9.45 -0.43
N ALA A 162 -15.27 -9.38 0.70
CA ALA A 162 -15.65 -10.10 1.91
C ALA A 162 -17.04 -9.71 2.42
N LEU A 163 -17.40 -8.42 2.36
CA LEU A 163 -18.75 -7.95 2.70
C LEU A 163 -19.82 -8.53 1.77
N ARG A 164 -19.57 -8.61 0.47
CA ARG A 164 -20.50 -9.24 -0.49
C ARG A 164 -20.65 -10.73 -0.26
N ILE A 165 -19.58 -11.41 0.14
CA ILE A 165 -19.63 -12.82 0.55
C ILE A 165 -20.49 -12.94 1.81
N ALA A 166 -20.25 -12.12 2.84
CA ALA A 166 -21.03 -12.13 4.07
C ALA A 166 -22.53 -11.90 3.82
N GLN A 167 -22.89 -10.97 2.93
CA GLN A 167 -24.29 -10.71 2.53
C GLN A 167 -24.97 -11.91 1.83
N LYS A 168 -24.19 -12.81 1.23
CA LYS A 168 -24.67 -14.04 0.58
C LYS A 168 -24.52 -15.28 1.48
N CYS A 169 -24.06 -15.09 2.71
CA CYS A 169 -23.89 -16.13 3.68
C CYS A 169 -25.03 -16.16 4.70
N GLN A 170 -25.36 -17.37 5.15
CA GLN A 170 -26.24 -17.57 6.30
C GLN A 170 -25.48 -18.34 7.38
N ARG A 171 -25.60 -17.88 8.63
CA ARG A 171 -25.12 -18.63 9.81
C ARG A 171 -26.30 -19.37 10.42
N ARG A 172 -26.22 -20.70 10.49
CA ARG A 172 -27.26 -21.53 11.13
C ARG A 172 -26.89 -21.77 12.60
N GLY A 173 -27.77 -22.45 13.35
CA GLY A 173 -27.58 -22.74 14.78
C GLY A 173 -26.33 -23.57 15.12
N ASP A 174 -25.67 -24.16 14.12
CA ASP A 174 -24.38 -24.86 14.27
C ASP A 174 -23.16 -23.94 14.19
N GLY A 175 -23.36 -22.63 14.02
CA GLY A 175 -22.30 -21.63 13.95
C GLY A 175 -21.55 -21.60 12.61
N VAL A 176 -21.88 -22.47 11.65
CA VAL A 176 -21.19 -22.60 10.37
C VAL A 176 -21.80 -21.65 9.34
N TRP A 177 -20.95 -20.81 8.73
CA TRP A 177 -21.32 -19.97 7.60
C TRP A 177 -21.53 -20.83 6.35
N ARG A 178 -22.63 -20.56 5.63
CA ARG A 178 -22.95 -21.21 4.36
C ARG A 178 -23.16 -20.17 3.28
N LEU A 179 -22.36 -20.26 2.23
CA LEU A 179 -22.44 -19.37 1.07
C LEU A 179 -23.37 -19.97 0.02
N THR A 180 -24.32 -19.17 -0.48
CA THR A 180 -25.14 -19.54 -1.63
C THR A 180 -24.75 -18.69 -2.84
N LEU A 181 -24.26 -19.35 -3.90
CA LEU A 181 -24.04 -18.74 -5.23
C LEU A 181 -24.69 -19.60 -6.31
N GLY A 182 -25.42 -18.97 -7.22
CA GLY A 182 -26.24 -19.66 -8.21
C GLY A 182 -27.22 -20.64 -7.54
N GLN A 183 -27.15 -21.91 -7.93
CA GLN A 183 -27.99 -23.00 -7.39
C GLN A 183 -27.27 -23.86 -6.34
N ARG A 184 -26.08 -23.45 -5.88
CA ARG A 184 -25.24 -24.23 -4.96
C ARG A 184 -25.10 -23.52 -3.62
N THR A 185 -25.07 -24.32 -2.57
CA THR A 185 -24.78 -23.86 -1.20
C THR A 185 -23.74 -24.77 -0.57
N SER A 186 -22.67 -24.20 -0.03
CA SER A 186 -21.63 -24.95 0.68
C SER A 186 -21.23 -24.24 1.97
N PRO A 187 -20.73 -24.97 2.98
CA PRO A 187 -20.01 -24.37 4.09
C PRO A 187 -18.84 -23.51 3.59
N ILE A 188 -18.61 -22.36 4.19
CA ILE A 188 -17.50 -21.46 3.84
C ILE A 188 -16.75 -21.01 5.09
N ARG A 189 -15.44 -20.85 4.96
CA ARG A 189 -14.57 -20.20 5.92
C ARG A 189 -13.77 -19.12 5.20
N LEU A 190 -13.88 -17.87 5.63
CA LEU A 190 -12.97 -16.81 5.20
C LEU A 190 -11.84 -16.75 6.23
N TYR A 191 -10.87 -17.63 6.07
CA TYR A 191 -9.96 -18.00 7.15
C TYR A 191 -8.74 -17.07 7.26
N PHE A 192 -8.42 -16.34 6.19
CA PHE A 192 -7.33 -15.35 6.21
C PHE A 192 -7.62 -14.15 5.30
N MET A 193 -7.38 -12.95 5.81
CA MET A 193 -7.41 -11.71 5.04
C MET A 193 -6.14 -10.89 5.29
N GLY A 194 -5.26 -10.84 4.30
CA GLY A 194 -3.99 -10.10 4.35
C GLY A 194 -4.07 -8.78 3.57
N LEU A 195 -3.98 -7.64 4.27
CA LEU A 195 -4.12 -6.31 3.69
C LEU A 195 -2.84 -5.49 3.82
N PHE A 196 -2.51 -4.75 2.78
CA PHE A 196 -1.46 -3.73 2.79
C PHE A 196 -2.09 -2.36 2.54
N ASP A 197 -1.91 -1.44 3.49
CA ASP A 197 -2.20 -0.01 3.43
C ASP A 197 -3.48 0.33 2.65
N THR A 198 -4.65 -0.13 3.15
CA THR A 198 -5.95 0.09 2.50
C THR A 198 -6.20 1.56 2.21
N VAL A 199 -6.50 1.87 0.94
CA VAL A 199 -6.87 3.21 0.47
C VAL A 199 -8.13 3.08 -0.37
N ALA A 200 -9.26 3.62 0.10
CA ALA A 200 -10.50 3.61 -0.67
C ALA A 200 -10.40 4.47 -1.94
N SER A 201 -10.39 5.80 -1.80
CA SER A 201 -10.28 6.78 -2.91
C SER A 201 -11.13 6.42 -4.15
N VAL A 202 -12.34 5.87 -3.94
CA VAL A 202 -13.38 5.56 -4.92
C VAL A 202 -14.36 6.74 -5.01
N GLY A 203 -14.75 7.12 -6.22
CA GLY A 203 -15.53 8.35 -6.40
C GLY A 203 -14.63 9.56 -6.51
N THR A 204 -14.89 10.55 -5.66
CA THR A 204 -14.09 11.76 -5.49
C THR A 204 -13.06 11.54 -4.38
N PRO A 205 -11.75 11.46 -4.67
CA PRO A 205 -10.73 11.31 -3.64
C PRO A 205 -10.68 12.55 -2.74
N LEU A 206 -10.24 12.36 -1.50
CA LEU A 206 -10.15 13.42 -0.48
C LEU A 206 -9.36 14.64 -0.95
N SER A 207 -8.30 14.43 -1.74
CA SER A 207 -7.50 15.50 -2.33
C SER A 207 -8.31 16.48 -3.20
N LEU A 208 -9.44 16.10 -3.80
CA LEU A 208 -10.28 17.05 -4.56
C LEU A 208 -10.79 18.21 -3.71
N ASN A 209 -10.87 18.06 -2.38
CA ASN A 209 -11.25 19.16 -1.49
C ASN A 209 -10.21 20.30 -1.49
N ASN A 210 -8.95 20.01 -1.84
CA ASN A 210 -7.88 21.01 -1.90
C ASN A 210 -7.29 21.21 -3.32
N THR A 211 -7.50 20.28 -4.25
CA THR A 211 -7.05 20.39 -5.65
C THR A 211 -8.11 20.95 -6.59
N ALA A 212 -9.33 21.24 -6.15
CA ALA A 212 -10.32 21.95 -6.99
C ALA A 212 -9.81 23.30 -7.52
N SER A 213 -8.91 23.98 -6.79
CA SER A 213 -8.21 25.18 -7.26
C SER A 213 -7.18 24.88 -8.37
N VAL A 214 -6.57 23.69 -8.36
CA VAL A 214 -5.63 23.19 -9.40
C VAL A 214 -6.36 22.65 -10.63
N LEU A 215 -7.57 22.11 -10.49
CA LEU A 215 -8.41 21.69 -11.63
C LEU A 215 -9.05 22.88 -12.35
N MET A 216 -9.28 23.99 -11.65
CA MET A 216 -9.85 25.22 -12.19
C MET A 216 -8.80 26.21 -12.71
N SER A 217 -7.51 25.86 -12.69
CA SER A 217 -6.44 26.72 -13.17
C SER A 217 -5.26 25.91 -13.71
N THR A 218 -4.61 26.38 -14.76
CA THR A 218 -3.41 25.82 -15.42
C THR A 218 -2.15 25.81 -14.53
N VAL A 219 -2.25 25.35 -13.28
CA VAL A 219 -1.34 25.71 -12.19
C VAL A 219 -0.58 24.49 -11.67
N SER A 220 0.75 24.61 -11.58
CA SER A 220 1.66 23.57 -11.06
C SER A 220 1.38 23.23 -9.58
N THR A 221 1.77 22.03 -9.13
CA THR A 221 1.69 21.55 -7.73
C THR A 221 2.19 22.58 -6.71
N ARG A 222 3.26 23.29 -7.05
CA ARG A 222 3.83 24.38 -6.25
C ARG A 222 2.83 25.50 -5.98
N ALA A 223 2.12 25.94 -7.01
CA ALA A 223 1.20 27.05 -6.89
C ALA A 223 -0.13 26.64 -6.24
N GLY A 224 -0.56 25.38 -6.38
CA GLY A 224 -1.63 24.81 -5.56
C GLY A 224 -1.29 24.76 -4.06
N MET A 225 -0.05 24.39 -3.70
CA MET A 225 0.41 24.46 -2.30
C MET A 225 0.51 25.90 -1.79
N MET A 226 1.02 26.84 -2.60
CA MET A 226 1.13 28.26 -2.24
C MET A 226 -0.25 28.88 -1.95
N ASP A 227 -1.28 28.51 -2.70
CA ASP A 227 -2.66 28.99 -2.47
C ASP A 227 -3.19 28.56 -1.08
N ARG A 228 -2.89 27.34 -0.64
CA ARG A 228 -3.27 26.84 0.71
C ARG A 228 -2.54 27.56 1.85
N ASN A 229 -1.31 28.01 1.61
CA ASN A 229 -0.33 28.38 2.64
C ASN A 229 -0.79 29.54 3.58
N ALA A 230 -1.62 30.48 3.12
CA ALA A 230 -1.96 31.67 3.92
C ALA A 230 -3.22 31.54 4.80
N ARG A 231 -4.19 30.69 4.45
CA ARG A 231 -5.52 30.69 5.10
C ARG A 231 -5.74 29.56 6.09
N ASP A 232 -5.14 28.40 5.86
CA ASP A 232 -5.50 27.18 6.61
C ASP A 232 -4.51 26.79 7.68
N LEU A 233 -3.22 27.15 7.57
CA LEU A 233 -2.17 26.63 8.46
C LEU A 233 -2.38 27.01 9.93
N SER A 234 -2.84 28.23 10.23
CA SER A 234 -3.18 28.63 11.61
C SER A 234 -4.34 27.80 12.19
N LYS A 235 -5.40 27.57 11.40
CA LYS A 235 -6.54 26.75 11.81
C LYS A 235 -6.17 25.28 11.95
N LEU A 236 -5.35 24.74 11.06
CA LEU A 236 -4.82 23.39 11.16
C LEU A 236 -3.93 23.25 12.39
N ALA A 237 -3.04 24.20 12.66
CA ALA A 237 -2.06 24.08 13.75
C ALA A 237 -2.61 24.39 15.15
N PHE A 238 -3.54 25.34 15.26
CA PHE A 238 -4.04 25.88 16.52
C PHE A 238 -5.57 25.83 16.70
N GLY A 239 -6.30 25.30 15.70
CA GLY A 239 -7.76 25.26 15.74
C GLY A 239 -8.32 24.52 16.95
N THR A 240 -9.51 24.93 17.36
CA THR A 240 -10.25 24.34 18.50
C THR A 240 -10.95 23.03 18.13
N GLU A 241 -11.11 22.76 16.83
CA GLU A 241 -11.77 21.54 16.35
C GLU A 241 -10.95 20.28 16.67
N PRO A 242 -11.58 19.18 17.14
CA PRO A 242 -10.89 17.93 17.37
C PRO A 242 -10.31 17.31 16.08
N GLY A 243 -9.02 16.93 16.10
CA GLY A 243 -8.30 16.36 14.95
C GLY A 243 -7.82 17.41 13.95
N ALA A 244 -6.77 17.09 13.19
CA ALA A 244 -6.33 17.92 12.07
C ALA A 244 -6.88 17.31 10.78
N ASP A 245 -7.73 18.06 10.09
CA ASP A 245 -8.24 17.68 8.78
C ASP A 245 -7.58 18.57 7.72
N PRO A 246 -6.52 18.10 7.04
CA PRO A 246 -5.80 18.88 6.04
C PRO A 246 -6.58 19.13 4.75
N ALA A 247 -7.67 18.40 4.52
CA ALA A 247 -8.47 18.49 3.30
C ALA A 247 -9.98 18.44 3.63
N PRO A 248 -10.51 19.43 4.36
CA PRO A 248 -11.91 19.43 4.77
C PRO A 248 -12.83 19.61 3.56
N GLY A 249 -13.90 18.82 3.49
CA GLY A 249 -14.88 18.89 2.40
C GLY A 249 -15.67 17.59 2.26
N LEU A 250 -16.51 17.52 1.22
CA LEU A 250 -17.43 16.40 0.97
C LEU A 250 -16.76 15.22 0.27
N SER A 251 -15.60 15.42 -0.37
CA SER A 251 -14.88 14.33 -1.01
C SER A 251 -14.20 13.48 0.06
N THR A 252 -14.59 12.21 0.19
CA THR A 252 -13.99 11.29 1.17
C THR A 252 -13.21 10.15 0.52
N GLY A 253 -13.61 9.74 -0.68
CA GLY A 253 -13.10 8.54 -1.33
C GLY A 253 -13.91 7.26 -1.04
N HIS A 254 -15.06 7.36 -0.39
CA HIS A 254 -15.90 6.20 0.00
C HIS A 254 -17.22 6.17 -0.75
N TRP A 255 -17.16 6.08 -2.08
CA TRP A 255 -18.34 6.00 -2.93
C TRP A 255 -18.57 4.57 -3.44
N ALA A 256 -19.76 4.32 -3.98
CA ALA A 256 -20.11 3.08 -4.66
C ALA A 256 -19.76 1.82 -3.83
N TRP A 257 -18.90 0.95 -4.36
CA TRP A 257 -18.50 -0.32 -3.74
C TRP A 257 -17.52 -0.18 -2.57
N ALA A 258 -17.10 1.03 -2.23
CA ALA A 258 -16.21 1.33 -1.09
C ALA A 258 -16.87 2.23 -0.04
N ASN A 259 -18.20 2.31 -0.01
CA ASN A 259 -18.95 3.08 0.99
C ASN A 259 -18.90 2.45 2.40
N ASP A 260 -18.72 1.14 2.46
CA ASP A 260 -18.54 0.37 3.68
C ASP A 260 -17.35 -0.57 3.51
N LEU A 261 -16.46 -0.54 4.49
CA LEU A 261 -15.21 -1.28 4.50
C LEU A 261 -14.98 -1.99 5.84
N HIS A 262 -15.99 -2.15 6.69
CA HIS A 262 -15.79 -2.92 7.92
C HIS A 262 -15.37 -4.37 7.61
N ILE A 263 -14.70 -5.02 8.57
CA ILE A 263 -14.35 -6.43 8.45
C ILE A 263 -15.54 -7.25 8.99
N PRO A 264 -16.18 -8.11 8.18
CA PRO A 264 -17.33 -8.89 8.64
C PRO A 264 -16.90 -9.96 9.64
N GLU A 265 -17.80 -10.32 10.56
CA GLU A 265 -17.57 -11.31 11.63
C GLU A 265 -17.08 -12.68 11.11
N MET A 266 -17.43 -13.02 9.87
CA MET A 266 -17.03 -14.29 9.26
C MET A 266 -15.54 -14.40 8.91
N VAL A 267 -14.80 -13.29 8.92
CA VAL A 267 -13.34 -13.31 8.72
C VAL A 267 -12.69 -13.87 9.99
N GLU A 268 -11.87 -14.91 9.88
CA GLU A 268 -11.33 -15.57 11.07
C GLU A 268 -10.00 -14.97 11.55
N ASP A 269 -9.14 -14.55 10.62
CA ASP A 269 -7.88 -13.83 10.90
C ASP A 269 -7.66 -12.75 9.84
N CYS A 270 -7.61 -11.49 10.27
CA CYS A 270 -7.33 -10.35 9.41
C CYS A 270 -6.07 -9.64 9.89
N LEU A 271 -5.08 -9.54 9.00
CA LEU A 271 -3.86 -8.79 9.21
C LEU A 271 -3.80 -7.61 8.25
N HIS A 272 -3.66 -6.40 8.76
CA HIS A 272 -3.46 -5.20 7.95
C HIS A 272 -2.15 -4.50 8.32
N ILE A 273 -1.25 -4.36 7.36
CA ILE A 273 0.01 -3.62 7.53
C ILE A 273 -0.13 -2.22 6.92
N VAL A 274 0.08 -1.17 7.71
CA VAL A 274 -0.18 0.25 7.38
C VAL A 274 1.14 1.02 7.26
N ALA A 275 1.25 1.93 6.28
CA ALA A 275 2.42 2.78 6.09
C ALA A 275 2.40 4.00 7.03
N ALA A 276 3.51 4.26 7.72
CA ALA A 276 3.60 5.36 8.68
C ALA A 276 3.96 6.72 8.04
N HIS A 277 4.58 6.73 6.87
CA HIS A 277 5.11 7.94 6.22
C HIS A 277 4.48 8.22 4.84
N GLU A 278 3.25 7.77 4.65
CA GLU A 278 2.42 8.23 3.54
C GLU A 278 1.74 9.54 3.96
N LEU A 279 1.98 10.63 3.22
CA LEU A 279 1.43 11.96 3.56
C LEU A 279 0.34 12.43 2.60
N ARG A 280 0.21 11.85 1.40
CA ARG A 280 -0.67 12.38 0.35
C ARG A 280 -2.13 12.38 0.78
N ASN A 281 -2.81 13.49 0.54
CA ASN A 281 -4.25 13.60 0.75
C ASN A 281 -5.05 12.69 -0.20
N SER A 282 -4.48 12.25 -1.33
CA SER A 282 -5.07 11.23 -2.20
C SER A 282 -5.00 9.80 -1.63
N PHE A 283 -4.20 9.57 -0.57
CA PHE A 283 -3.94 8.26 0.04
C PHE A 283 -4.25 8.21 1.55
N PRO A 284 -5.45 8.64 1.97
CA PRO A 284 -5.89 8.41 3.34
C PRO A 284 -5.99 6.89 3.60
N VAL A 285 -5.61 6.45 4.79
CA VAL A 285 -5.70 5.02 5.13
C VAL A 285 -7.04 4.69 5.76
N ASP A 286 -7.64 3.58 5.34
CA ASP A 286 -8.78 2.96 6.00
C ASP A 286 -8.30 1.97 7.05
N SER A 287 -8.32 2.36 8.32
CA SER A 287 -7.96 1.48 9.43
C SER A 287 -8.98 0.34 9.59
N LEU A 288 -8.55 -0.73 10.27
CA LEU A 288 -9.42 -1.79 10.77
C LEU A 288 -10.25 -1.36 12.00
N LEU A 289 -9.97 -0.20 12.60
CA LEU A 289 -10.76 0.35 13.70
C LEU A 289 -12.24 0.50 13.28
N GLN A 290 -13.13 0.07 14.15
CA GLN A 290 -14.57 0.28 14.04
C GLN A 290 -15.00 1.12 15.23
N GLY A 291 -15.11 2.43 15.03
CA GLY A 291 -15.19 3.38 16.14
C GLY A 291 -13.85 3.48 16.87
N SER A 292 -13.80 3.06 18.14
CA SER A 292 -12.58 3.13 18.97
C SER A 292 -11.90 1.78 19.21
N GLU A 293 -12.45 0.69 18.68
CA GLU A 293 -11.97 -0.67 18.97
C GLU A 293 -11.67 -1.43 17.68
N TYR A 294 -10.73 -2.37 17.78
CA TYR A 294 -10.44 -3.33 16.73
C TYR A 294 -11.34 -4.55 16.90
N PRO A 295 -11.90 -5.12 15.81
CA PRO A 295 -12.54 -6.44 15.88
C PRO A 295 -11.57 -7.49 16.44
N ALA A 296 -12.09 -8.45 17.22
CA ALA A 296 -11.26 -9.42 17.94
C ALA A 296 -10.39 -10.32 17.03
N ASN A 297 -10.83 -10.49 15.79
CA ASN A 297 -10.19 -11.25 14.71
C ASN A 297 -9.21 -10.39 13.87
N CYS A 298 -9.00 -9.13 14.22
CA CYS A 298 -8.19 -8.18 13.44
C CYS A 298 -6.90 -7.78 14.16
N ARG A 299 -5.82 -7.67 13.38
CA ARG A 299 -4.52 -7.16 13.81
C ARG A 299 -4.07 -6.11 12.80
N GLU A 300 -3.79 -4.91 13.28
CA GLU A 300 -3.26 -3.82 12.45
C GLU A 300 -1.84 -3.47 12.92
N MET A 301 -0.90 -3.39 11.98
CA MET A 301 0.51 -3.17 12.26
C MET A 301 1.01 -1.95 11.50
N LEU A 302 1.60 -0.99 12.22
CA LEU A 302 2.20 0.19 11.62
C LEU A 302 3.66 -0.09 11.24
N TYR A 303 4.01 0.15 9.98
CA TYR A 303 5.34 -0.08 9.42
C TYR A 303 5.93 1.22 8.86
N PRO A 304 7.26 1.43 8.98
CA PRO A 304 7.93 2.54 8.32
C PRO A 304 7.85 2.44 6.80
N GLY A 305 8.16 3.55 6.13
CA GLY A 305 7.95 3.70 4.69
C GLY A 305 6.68 4.46 4.28
N ALA A 306 6.64 4.81 3.00
CA ALA A 306 5.47 5.29 2.27
C ALA A 306 4.56 4.12 1.81
N HIS A 307 3.51 4.42 1.05
CA HIS A 307 2.50 3.45 0.61
C HIS A 307 3.10 2.15 -0.02
N SER A 308 3.93 2.31 -1.05
CA SER A 308 4.55 1.18 -1.77
C SER A 308 5.82 0.63 -1.09
N ASP A 309 6.33 1.30 -0.05
CA ASP A 309 7.32 0.69 0.86
C ASP A 309 6.68 -0.42 1.71
N VAL A 310 5.35 -0.39 1.89
CA VAL A 310 4.61 -1.46 2.58
C VAL A 310 4.00 -2.45 1.59
N GLY A 311 3.34 -1.96 0.55
CA GLY A 311 2.65 -2.81 -0.42
C GLY A 311 3.50 -3.38 -1.54
N GLY A 312 4.76 -2.94 -1.70
CA GLY A 312 5.55 -3.21 -2.89
C GLY A 312 5.13 -2.34 -4.08
N GLY A 313 5.87 -2.44 -5.19
CA GLY A 313 5.62 -1.62 -6.38
C GLY A 313 6.79 -0.74 -6.81
N TYR A 314 7.74 -0.48 -5.91
CA TYR A 314 8.92 0.33 -6.24
C TYR A 314 10.01 -0.48 -6.94
N ARG A 315 10.65 0.15 -7.92
CA ARG A 315 11.85 -0.37 -8.58
C ARG A 315 13.11 -0.02 -7.80
N THR A 316 14.16 -0.84 -7.94
CA THR A 316 15.48 -0.52 -7.35
C THR A 316 16.00 0.82 -7.87
N GLY A 317 16.40 1.72 -6.96
CA GLY A 317 16.87 3.07 -7.27
C GLY A 317 15.76 4.12 -7.38
N GLU A 318 14.49 3.72 -7.50
CA GLU A 318 13.35 4.64 -7.60
C GLU A 318 13.27 5.53 -6.36
N GLY A 319 12.87 6.80 -6.55
CA GLY A 319 12.84 7.79 -5.45
C GLY A 319 14.19 8.00 -4.75
N ALA A 320 15.30 7.61 -5.39
CA ALA A 320 16.64 7.54 -4.80
C ALA A 320 16.73 6.60 -3.58
N ARG A 321 16.05 5.45 -3.61
CA ARG A 321 16.10 4.45 -2.53
C ARG A 321 16.46 3.07 -3.06
N SER A 322 16.88 2.19 -2.14
CA SER A 322 17.02 0.75 -2.35
C SER A 322 17.75 0.35 -3.64
N ARG A 323 19.09 0.35 -3.60
CA ARG A 323 19.96 0.02 -4.74
C ARG A 323 19.78 -1.39 -5.31
N THR A 324 19.33 -2.33 -4.49
CA THR A 324 19.21 -3.76 -4.84
C THR A 324 17.86 -4.33 -4.42
N ASN A 325 17.48 -5.47 -5.00
CA ASN A 325 16.22 -6.15 -4.68
C ASN A 325 16.10 -6.47 -3.18
N GLY A 326 17.15 -7.03 -2.55
CA GLY A 326 17.16 -7.29 -1.11
C GLY A 326 17.11 -6.04 -0.22
N SER A 327 17.35 -4.85 -0.78
CA SER A 327 17.24 -3.58 -0.05
C SER A 327 15.88 -2.89 -0.17
N LEU A 328 14.91 -3.46 -0.89
CA LEU A 328 13.55 -2.90 -0.97
C LEU A 328 12.85 -3.04 0.39
N LEU A 329 12.39 -1.92 0.97
CA LEU A 329 11.75 -1.91 2.30
C LEU A 329 10.54 -2.85 2.37
N SER A 330 9.80 -2.96 1.26
CA SER A 330 8.63 -3.82 1.09
C SER A 330 8.89 -5.30 1.29
N MET A 331 10.14 -5.76 1.26
CA MET A 331 10.51 -7.15 1.54
C MET A 331 10.20 -7.56 2.97
N ILE A 332 10.29 -6.65 3.93
CA ILE A 332 9.98 -6.96 5.33
C ILE A 332 8.48 -7.26 5.51
N PRO A 333 7.54 -6.35 5.17
CA PRO A 333 6.12 -6.63 5.31
C PRO A 333 5.65 -7.77 4.39
N LEU A 334 6.28 -7.98 3.23
CA LEU A 334 6.04 -9.16 2.38
C LEU A 334 6.27 -10.47 3.12
N ARG A 335 7.46 -10.64 3.71
CA ARG A 335 7.82 -11.87 4.42
C ARG A 335 6.95 -12.08 5.65
N VAL A 336 6.66 -11.02 6.40
CA VAL A 336 5.73 -11.09 7.53
C VAL A 336 4.34 -11.56 7.09
N MET A 337 3.79 -10.98 6.02
CA MET A 337 2.48 -11.39 5.50
C MET A 337 2.50 -12.84 5.02
N ARG A 338 3.56 -13.28 4.31
CA ARG A 338 3.72 -14.67 3.87
C ARG A 338 3.71 -15.63 5.06
N ASP A 339 4.50 -15.34 6.09
CA ASP A 339 4.63 -16.23 7.25
C ASP A 339 3.31 -16.33 8.02
N GLN A 340 2.59 -15.21 8.16
CA GLN A 340 1.26 -15.19 8.78
C GLN A 340 0.21 -15.94 7.94
N ALA A 341 0.24 -15.78 6.62
CA ALA A 341 -0.63 -16.52 5.72
C ALA A 341 -0.36 -18.04 5.75
N ILE A 342 0.91 -18.47 5.76
CA ILE A 342 1.30 -19.88 5.92
C ILE A 342 0.81 -20.41 7.27
N GLN A 343 0.98 -19.64 8.35
CA GLN A 343 0.50 -19.99 9.68
C GLN A 343 -1.02 -20.17 9.74
N ALA A 344 -1.77 -19.36 8.98
CA ALA A 344 -3.21 -19.48 8.82
C ALA A 344 -3.65 -20.63 7.89
N GLY A 345 -2.71 -21.32 7.23
CA GLY A 345 -2.99 -22.45 6.34
C GLY A 345 -3.22 -22.07 4.87
N VAL A 346 -2.82 -20.85 4.45
CA VAL A 346 -2.80 -20.49 3.03
C VAL A 346 -1.72 -21.32 2.32
N PRO A 347 -2.01 -22.01 1.20
CA PRO A 347 -1.07 -22.90 0.53
C PRO A 347 -0.03 -22.11 -0.30
N LEU A 348 0.80 -21.34 0.40
CA LEU A 348 2.00 -20.69 -0.13
C LEU A 348 3.19 -21.64 -0.04
N ASP A 349 4.00 -21.71 -1.10
CA ASP A 349 5.24 -22.48 -1.13
C ASP A 349 6.44 -21.57 -0.92
N SER A 350 7.14 -21.75 0.20
CA SER A 350 8.35 -20.98 0.54
C SER A 350 9.54 -21.30 -0.36
N ALA A 351 9.53 -22.41 -1.10
CA ALA A 351 10.60 -22.77 -2.03
C ALA A 351 10.45 -22.11 -3.40
N LEU A 352 9.27 -21.58 -3.74
CA LEU A 352 9.04 -20.90 -5.00
C LEU A 352 9.55 -19.45 -4.94
N ASN A 353 10.22 -19.02 -6.02
CA ASN A 353 10.54 -17.63 -6.30
C ASN A 353 11.35 -16.90 -5.20
N GLY A 354 12.44 -17.51 -4.74
CA GLY A 354 13.31 -16.91 -3.71
C GLY A 354 13.76 -15.48 -4.03
N ARG A 355 13.91 -15.12 -5.32
CA ARG A 355 14.21 -13.73 -5.72
C ARG A 355 13.12 -12.75 -5.32
N ASP A 356 11.85 -13.09 -5.48
CA ASP A 356 10.72 -12.22 -5.16
C ASP A 356 10.55 -12.00 -3.65
N PHE A 357 11.16 -12.85 -2.85
CA PHE A 357 11.22 -12.68 -1.40
C PHE A 357 12.59 -12.17 -0.93
N ALA A 358 13.54 -11.88 -1.82
CA ALA A 358 14.93 -11.54 -1.49
C ALA A 358 15.71 -12.64 -0.73
N GLU A 359 15.32 -13.90 -0.95
CA GLU A 359 15.93 -15.11 -0.38
C GLU A 359 16.98 -15.73 -1.30
N ASP A 360 17.13 -15.21 -2.52
CA ASP A 360 18.21 -15.59 -3.42
C ASP A 360 19.57 -15.09 -2.91
N ALA A 361 20.64 -15.76 -3.36
CA ALA A 361 22.00 -15.48 -2.90
C ALA A 361 22.45 -14.03 -3.16
N ALA A 362 21.98 -13.38 -4.23
CA ALA A 362 22.36 -12.01 -4.58
C ALA A 362 21.64 -10.96 -3.70
N SER A 363 20.48 -11.31 -3.13
CA SER A 363 19.72 -10.41 -2.25
C SER A 363 20.03 -10.59 -0.76
N LYS A 364 20.68 -11.68 -0.37
CA LYS A 364 20.85 -12.08 1.04
C LYS A 364 21.51 -10.99 1.91
N GLU A 365 22.69 -10.50 1.51
CA GLU A 365 23.45 -9.53 2.31
C GLU A 365 22.69 -8.21 2.47
N SER A 366 22.10 -7.69 1.39
CA SER A 366 21.36 -6.43 1.46
C SER A 366 20.06 -6.55 2.24
N PHE A 367 19.42 -7.73 2.23
CA PHE A 367 18.26 -8.01 3.07
C PHE A 367 18.62 -8.12 4.55
N GLU A 368 19.72 -8.79 4.90
CA GLU A 368 20.20 -8.87 6.28
C GLU A 368 20.49 -7.47 6.86
N LEU A 369 21.14 -6.60 6.08
CA LEU A 369 21.39 -5.21 6.46
C LEU A 369 20.09 -4.39 6.58
N LEU A 370 19.15 -4.56 5.64
CA LEU A 370 17.83 -3.95 5.71
C LEU A 370 17.11 -4.36 7.01
N HIS A 371 17.06 -5.65 7.31
CA HIS A 371 16.43 -6.17 8.52
C HIS A 371 17.07 -5.62 9.80
N GLN A 372 18.40 -5.55 9.85
CA GLN A 372 19.13 -4.97 10.99
C GLN A 372 18.75 -3.50 11.21
N ARG A 373 18.78 -2.67 10.15
CA ARG A 373 18.45 -1.25 10.24
C ARG A 373 16.98 -0.99 10.54
N PHE A 374 16.08 -1.79 9.95
CA PHE A 374 14.67 -1.79 10.28
C PHE A 374 14.44 -2.05 11.77
N SER A 375 15.07 -3.09 12.31
CA SER A 375 14.98 -3.43 13.73
C SER A 375 15.50 -2.28 14.61
N GLY A 376 16.63 -1.68 14.24
CA GLY A 376 17.18 -0.50 14.92
C GLY A 376 16.22 0.70 14.89
N TYR A 377 15.60 0.96 13.74
CA TYR A 377 14.57 2.00 13.60
C TYR A 377 13.34 1.72 14.48
N MET A 378 12.80 0.50 14.42
CA MET A 378 11.62 0.13 15.20
C MET A 378 11.89 0.17 16.71
N ASN A 379 13.10 -0.19 17.16
CA ASN A 379 13.49 -0.02 18.57
C ASN A 379 13.53 1.46 19.01
N ALA A 380 13.87 2.38 18.10
CA ALA A 380 13.94 3.81 18.39
C ALA A 380 12.58 4.54 18.34
N VAL A 381 11.59 3.95 17.67
CA VAL A 381 10.20 4.44 17.60
C VAL A 381 9.30 3.76 18.62
N GLY A 382 9.53 2.47 18.87
CA GLY A 382 8.69 1.58 19.65
C GLY A 382 8.03 0.52 18.75
N TRP A 383 8.06 -0.73 19.21
CA TRP A 383 7.11 -1.75 18.74
C TRP A 383 5.75 -1.50 19.39
N GLY A 384 4.66 -2.03 18.84
CA GLY A 384 3.30 -1.59 19.18
C GLY A 384 2.81 -1.92 20.61
N GLU A 385 1.49 -2.10 20.76
CA GLU A 385 0.71 -1.89 22.02
C GLU A 385 0.36 -0.42 22.30
N GLN A 386 0.59 0.47 21.33
CA GLN A 386 0.16 1.86 21.41
C GLN A 386 -1.07 2.09 20.52
N PRO A 387 -1.98 3.01 20.91
CA PRO A 387 -3.04 3.46 20.02
C PRO A 387 -2.46 3.93 18.67
N LEU A 388 -3.13 3.59 17.55
CA LEU A 388 -2.66 3.87 16.19
C LEU A 388 -2.15 5.31 16.01
N GLY A 389 -2.92 6.27 16.52
CA GLY A 389 -2.57 7.69 16.49
C GLY A 389 -1.24 8.03 17.16
N THR A 390 -0.96 7.43 18.32
CA THR A 390 0.31 7.61 19.05
C THR A 390 1.47 7.01 18.25
N GLY A 391 1.27 5.83 17.67
CA GLY A 391 2.25 5.20 16.78
C GLY A 391 2.59 6.09 15.59
N VAL A 392 1.59 6.60 14.87
CA VAL A 392 1.77 7.52 13.73
C VAL A 392 2.56 8.76 14.13
N LEU A 393 2.23 9.38 15.27
CA LEU A 393 3.00 10.51 15.79
C LEU A 393 4.46 10.14 16.10
N ALA A 394 4.72 8.96 16.68
CA ALA A 394 6.08 8.52 16.99
C ALA A 394 6.93 8.32 15.72
N HIS A 395 6.36 7.71 14.68
CA HIS A 395 7.02 7.58 13.37
C HIS A 395 7.27 8.95 12.72
N MET A 396 6.24 9.80 12.67
CA MET A 396 6.35 11.13 12.05
C MET A 396 7.33 12.05 12.78
N LYS A 397 7.48 11.92 14.11
CA LYS A 397 8.54 12.61 14.85
C LYS A 397 9.93 12.29 14.27
N ARG A 398 10.23 11.01 14.01
CA ARG A 398 11.52 10.60 13.41
C ARG A 398 11.65 11.07 11.98
N TYR A 399 10.55 11.05 11.22
CA TYR A 399 10.52 11.56 9.86
C TYR A 399 10.85 13.06 9.80
N TYR A 400 10.24 13.91 10.63
CA TYR A 400 10.56 15.34 10.65
C TYR A 400 12.00 15.62 11.10
N GLN A 401 12.49 14.89 12.10
CA GLN A 401 13.91 14.95 12.50
C GLN A 401 14.85 14.66 11.31
N TRP A 402 14.56 13.61 10.54
CA TRP A 402 15.32 13.29 9.34
C TRP A 402 15.13 14.32 8.22
N ARG A 403 13.92 14.82 7.96
CA ARG A 403 13.65 15.81 6.91
C ARG A 403 14.46 17.08 7.12
N PHE A 404 14.45 17.67 8.33
CA PHE A 404 15.25 18.88 8.59
C PHE A 404 16.75 18.61 8.53
N HIS A 405 17.21 17.45 9.03
CA HIS A 405 18.60 17.03 8.88
C HIS A 405 19.03 16.90 7.42
N ARG A 406 18.22 16.22 6.59
CA ARG A 406 18.47 16.06 5.16
C ARG A 406 18.51 17.41 4.45
N ILE A 407 17.53 18.27 4.69
CA ILE A 407 17.49 19.62 4.10
C ILE A 407 18.74 20.43 4.45
N ALA A 408 19.18 20.40 5.72
CA ALA A 408 20.38 21.09 6.16
C ALA A 408 21.67 20.52 5.53
N ARG A 409 21.77 19.19 5.42
CA ARG A 409 22.87 18.50 4.73
C ARG A 409 22.91 18.86 3.24
N ASP A 410 21.79 18.69 2.55
CA ASP A 410 21.69 18.88 1.11
C ASP A 410 21.93 20.36 0.73
N LYS A 411 21.54 21.31 1.58
CA LYS A 411 21.91 22.73 1.44
C LYS A 411 23.43 22.90 1.40
N LYS A 412 24.16 22.29 2.34
CA LYS A 412 25.64 22.37 2.39
C LYS A 412 26.29 21.72 1.17
N ASP A 413 25.75 20.60 0.70
CA ASP A 413 26.26 19.93 -0.50
C ASP A 413 26.09 20.83 -1.74
N ARG A 414 24.91 21.45 -1.90
CA ARG A 414 24.64 22.40 -2.99
C ARG A 414 25.51 23.65 -2.93
N GLU A 415 25.70 24.24 -1.74
CA GLU A 415 26.60 25.38 -1.52
C GLU A 415 28.05 25.03 -1.88
N ALA A 416 28.47 23.80 -1.59
CA ALA A 416 29.77 23.27 -1.97
C ALA A 416 29.84 22.77 -3.43
N ARG A 417 28.78 22.97 -4.24
CA ARG A 417 28.67 22.49 -5.64
C ARG A 417 28.89 20.97 -5.79
N ARG A 418 28.53 20.20 -4.77
CA ARG A 418 28.56 18.73 -4.77
C ARG A 418 27.15 18.17 -4.98
N PRO A 419 26.98 17.03 -5.67
CA PRO A 419 25.67 16.39 -5.74
C PRO A 419 25.24 15.95 -4.35
N THR A 420 23.96 16.13 -4.05
CA THR A 420 23.31 15.52 -2.87
C THR A 420 23.32 14.00 -2.99
N LYS A 421 23.09 13.29 -1.88
CA LYS A 421 23.02 11.81 -1.90
C LYS A 421 21.95 11.30 -2.86
N ASP A 422 20.78 11.94 -2.89
CA ASP A 422 19.66 11.55 -3.74
C ASP A 422 20.01 11.76 -5.23
N GLU A 423 20.64 12.89 -5.57
CA GLU A 423 21.12 13.19 -6.93
C GLU A 423 22.20 12.20 -7.39
N ALA A 424 23.14 11.86 -6.52
CA ALA A 424 24.21 10.92 -6.84
C ALA A 424 23.65 9.52 -7.15
N LEU A 425 22.72 9.03 -6.34
CA LEU A 425 22.10 7.72 -6.53
C LEU A 425 21.24 7.67 -7.80
N LEU A 426 20.40 8.66 -8.05
CA LEU A 426 19.53 8.66 -9.24
C LEU A 426 20.33 8.64 -10.55
N ARG A 427 21.50 9.30 -10.59
CA ARG A 427 22.39 9.27 -11.76
C ARG A 427 22.84 7.86 -12.12
N GLU A 428 22.94 6.94 -11.15
CA GLU A 428 23.30 5.53 -11.39
C GLU A 428 22.23 4.78 -12.20
N PHE A 429 20.95 5.17 -12.07
CA PHE A 429 19.81 4.45 -12.64
C PHE A 429 19.16 5.16 -13.85
N GLN A 430 19.16 6.49 -13.87
CA GLN A 430 18.44 7.28 -14.87
C GLN A 430 18.82 6.96 -16.32
N ALA A 431 20.10 6.70 -16.60
CA ALA A 431 20.55 6.35 -17.96
C ALA A 431 19.93 5.05 -18.46
N LYS A 432 19.80 4.05 -17.58
CA LYS A 432 19.16 2.76 -17.87
C LYS A 432 17.67 2.95 -18.13
N TRP A 433 16.95 3.61 -17.21
CA TRP A 433 15.51 3.83 -17.36
C TRP A 433 15.15 4.67 -18.59
N LYS A 434 15.97 5.68 -18.93
CA LYS A 434 15.78 6.47 -20.13
C LYS A 434 15.86 5.62 -21.40
N THR A 435 16.84 4.72 -21.47
CA THR A 435 17.01 3.81 -22.60
C THR A 435 15.83 2.83 -22.69
N GLU A 436 15.49 2.17 -21.58
CA GLU A 436 14.36 1.24 -21.51
C GLU A 436 13.03 1.92 -21.91
N SER A 437 12.76 3.11 -21.36
CA SER A 437 11.57 3.90 -21.67
C SER A 437 11.50 4.25 -23.15
N LYS A 438 12.61 4.67 -23.76
CA LYS A 438 12.68 5.01 -25.18
C LYS A 438 12.42 3.80 -26.08
N ASP A 439 13.04 2.66 -25.77
CA ASP A 439 12.93 1.47 -26.60
C ASP A 439 11.53 0.85 -26.50
N LEU A 440 10.99 0.74 -25.27
CA LEU A 440 9.64 0.25 -25.06
C LEU A 440 8.58 1.19 -25.65
N SER A 441 8.79 2.51 -25.61
CA SER A 441 7.90 3.48 -26.27
C SER A 441 7.83 3.27 -27.77
N LYS A 442 8.98 3.04 -28.43
CA LYS A 442 9.03 2.76 -29.87
C LYS A 442 8.32 1.45 -30.22
N GLU A 443 8.58 0.40 -29.45
CA GLU A 443 7.93 -0.90 -29.64
C GLU A 443 6.40 -0.78 -29.48
N THR A 444 5.96 -0.14 -28.40
CA THR A 444 4.54 0.11 -28.12
C THR A 444 3.87 0.87 -29.28
N ALA A 445 4.53 1.89 -29.85
CA ALA A 445 4.01 2.65 -30.99
C ALA A 445 3.83 1.78 -32.26
N VAL A 446 4.71 0.80 -32.50
CA VAL A 446 4.57 -0.13 -33.63
C VAL A 446 3.32 -1.00 -33.46
N PHE A 447 3.11 -1.57 -32.27
CA PHE A 447 1.93 -2.38 -31.98
C PHE A 447 0.65 -1.57 -32.00
N GLN A 448 0.69 -0.34 -31.49
CA GLN A 448 -0.42 0.61 -31.55
C GLN A 448 -0.86 0.86 -33.00
N LYS A 449 0.09 1.14 -33.90
CA LYS A 449 -0.19 1.36 -35.33
C LYS A 449 -0.80 0.12 -35.99
N LYS A 450 -0.26 -1.07 -35.72
CA LYS A 450 -0.80 -2.35 -36.22
C LYS A 450 -2.24 -2.57 -35.78
N TYR A 451 -2.51 -2.39 -34.48
CA TYR A 451 -3.85 -2.52 -33.92
C TYR A 451 -4.82 -1.54 -34.57
N PHE A 452 -4.49 -0.25 -34.67
CA PHE A 452 -5.41 0.73 -35.26
C PHE A 452 -5.71 0.46 -36.75
N ALA A 453 -4.70 0.06 -37.53
CA ALA A 453 -4.91 -0.32 -38.92
C ALA A 453 -5.85 -1.54 -39.05
N GLN A 454 -5.66 -2.57 -38.21
CA GLN A 454 -6.51 -3.75 -38.20
C GLN A 454 -7.93 -3.45 -37.70
N ALA A 455 -8.06 -2.59 -36.69
CA ALA A 455 -9.36 -2.16 -36.16
C ALA A 455 -10.16 -1.37 -37.21
N GLN A 456 -9.50 -0.49 -37.97
CA GLN A 456 -10.11 0.24 -39.07
C GLN A 456 -10.61 -0.73 -40.16
N ARG A 457 -9.75 -1.65 -40.63
CA ARG A 457 -10.14 -2.67 -41.62
C ARG A 457 -11.32 -3.52 -41.16
N THR A 458 -11.34 -3.91 -39.88
CA THR A 458 -12.43 -4.68 -39.29
C THR A 458 -13.73 -3.88 -39.27
N SER A 459 -13.67 -2.58 -38.95
CA SER A 459 -14.83 -1.68 -38.95
C SER A 459 -15.39 -1.50 -40.36
N GLU A 460 -14.52 -1.23 -41.35
CA GLU A 460 -14.91 -1.12 -42.76
C GLU A 460 -15.58 -2.39 -43.28
N LEU A 461 -15.04 -3.57 -42.94
CA LEU A 461 -15.64 -4.85 -43.33
C LEU A 461 -17.02 -5.05 -42.70
N LYS A 462 -17.19 -4.73 -41.42
CA LYS A 462 -18.49 -4.83 -40.72
C LYS A 462 -19.57 -3.96 -41.35
N ASN A 463 -19.17 -2.78 -41.82
CA ASN A 463 -20.08 -1.79 -42.40
C ASN A 463 -20.29 -1.99 -43.92
N SER A 464 -19.60 -2.95 -44.54
CA SER A 464 -19.66 -3.19 -45.99
C SER A 464 -20.96 -3.89 -46.45
N PHE A 465 -21.41 -3.59 -47.67
CA PHE A 465 -22.54 -4.27 -48.29
C PHE A 465 -22.27 -5.78 -48.42
N GLY A 466 -23.13 -6.61 -47.84
CA GLY A 466 -22.96 -8.07 -47.78
C GLY A 466 -22.18 -8.60 -46.57
N ALA A 467 -21.90 -7.78 -45.55
CA ALA A 467 -21.26 -8.23 -44.30
C ALA A 467 -21.98 -9.42 -43.64
N GLN A 468 -23.32 -9.46 -43.68
CA GLN A 468 -24.12 -10.59 -43.21
C GLN A 468 -23.82 -11.91 -43.95
N ARG A 469 -23.44 -11.86 -45.23
CA ARG A 469 -23.03 -13.04 -46.00
C ARG A 469 -21.58 -13.44 -45.74
N ARG A 470 -20.77 -12.54 -45.16
CA ARG A 470 -19.34 -12.74 -44.83
C ARG A 470 -19.07 -12.83 -43.32
N GLN A 471 -20.02 -13.33 -42.54
CA GLN A 471 -19.92 -13.39 -41.07
C GLN A 471 -18.63 -14.07 -40.58
N GLN A 472 -18.22 -15.19 -41.20
CA GLN A 472 -16.98 -15.88 -40.82
C GLN A 472 -15.73 -15.00 -41.00
N LEU A 473 -15.67 -14.23 -42.08
CA LEU A 473 -14.57 -13.30 -42.31
C LEU A 473 -14.60 -12.15 -41.30
N VAL A 474 -15.78 -11.58 -41.02
CA VAL A 474 -15.94 -10.55 -39.99
C VAL A 474 -15.48 -11.04 -38.61
N GLN A 475 -15.84 -12.27 -38.24
CA GLN A 475 -15.41 -12.88 -36.98
C GLN A 475 -13.89 -13.09 -36.94
N LYS A 476 -13.29 -13.55 -38.04
CA LYS A 476 -11.82 -13.71 -38.14
C LYS A 476 -11.09 -12.38 -37.99
N GLU A 477 -11.51 -11.34 -38.71
CA GLU A 477 -10.92 -10.00 -38.62
C GLU A 477 -11.09 -9.42 -37.21
N GLN A 478 -12.25 -9.62 -36.57
CA GLN A 478 -12.48 -9.21 -35.19
C GLN A 478 -11.57 -9.94 -34.20
N PHE A 479 -11.36 -11.25 -34.38
CA PHE A 479 -10.44 -12.01 -33.55
C PHE A 479 -9.01 -11.48 -33.67
N MET A 480 -8.55 -11.21 -34.90
CA MET A 480 -7.23 -10.62 -35.14
C MET A 480 -7.10 -9.22 -34.52
N ALA A 481 -8.11 -8.36 -34.69
CA ALA A 481 -8.12 -7.02 -34.08
C ALA A 481 -8.05 -7.11 -32.55
N ASN A 482 -8.78 -8.04 -31.93
CA ASN A 482 -8.75 -8.26 -30.50
C ASN A 482 -7.39 -8.79 -30.02
N ALA A 483 -6.77 -9.71 -30.76
CA ALA A 483 -5.43 -10.19 -30.43
C ALA A 483 -4.40 -9.06 -30.47
N MET A 484 -4.37 -8.27 -31.56
CA MET A 484 -3.47 -7.13 -31.69
C MET A 484 -3.73 -6.04 -30.64
N LYS A 485 -5.01 -5.82 -30.27
CA LYS A 485 -5.37 -4.92 -29.17
C LYS A 485 -4.73 -5.38 -27.86
N ASN A 486 -4.80 -6.67 -27.57
CA ASN A 486 -4.25 -7.23 -26.34
C ASN A 486 -2.72 -7.10 -26.30
N ASP A 487 -2.04 -7.38 -27.41
CA ASP A 487 -0.57 -7.22 -27.51
C ASP A 487 -0.16 -5.76 -27.27
N TYR A 488 -0.85 -4.82 -27.93
CA TYR A 488 -0.63 -3.39 -27.72
C TYR A 488 -0.86 -2.97 -26.26
N LEU A 489 -1.99 -3.37 -25.65
CA LEU A 489 -2.33 -2.96 -24.29
C LEU A 489 -1.41 -3.57 -23.24
N SER A 490 -0.91 -4.79 -23.44
CA SER A 490 0.10 -5.38 -22.57
C SER A 490 1.41 -4.58 -22.59
N LEU A 491 1.90 -4.20 -23.78
CA LEU A 491 3.10 -3.36 -23.91
C LEU A 491 2.89 -1.96 -23.33
N LYS A 492 1.73 -1.35 -23.59
CA LYS A 492 1.37 -0.07 -22.99
C LYS A 492 1.34 -0.16 -21.46
N ALA A 493 0.73 -1.21 -20.91
CA ALA A 493 0.67 -1.40 -19.47
C ALA A 493 2.06 -1.46 -18.84
N ARG A 494 3.00 -2.17 -19.48
CA ARG A 494 4.42 -2.21 -19.08
C ARG A 494 5.11 -0.84 -19.21
N LEU A 495 4.83 -0.11 -20.28
CA LEU A 495 5.38 1.24 -20.45
C LEU A 495 4.90 2.19 -19.35
N ASP A 496 3.63 2.06 -18.95
CA ASP A 496 3.04 2.87 -17.90
C ASP A 496 3.65 2.60 -16.52
N THR A 497 4.32 1.46 -16.30
CA THR A 497 4.95 1.13 -15.00
C THR A 497 6.25 1.89 -14.78
N LEU A 498 6.99 2.18 -15.86
CA LEU A 498 8.37 2.66 -15.78
C LEU A 498 8.51 3.95 -14.96
N PRO A 499 9.58 4.06 -14.15
CA PRO A 499 9.82 5.24 -13.33
C PRO A 499 10.17 6.46 -14.20
N SER A 500 9.81 7.64 -13.70
CA SER A 500 10.21 8.91 -14.32
C SER A 500 11.74 9.07 -14.28
N TRP A 501 12.32 9.51 -15.40
CA TRP A 501 13.76 9.76 -15.53
C TRP A 501 14.10 11.22 -15.91
N ASP A 502 13.09 12.07 -16.03
CA ASP A 502 13.17 13.46 -16.54
C ASP A 502 13.61 14.50 -15.49
N GLY A 503 13.94 14.07 -14.27
CA GLY A 503 14.36 14.95 -13.17
C GLY A 503 13.21 15.59 -12.39
N SER A 504 11.95 15.35 -12.77
CA SER A 504 10.76 15.88 -12.08
C SER A 504 10.72 15.55 -10.59
N PHE A 505 11.20 14.37 -10.20
CA PHE A 505 11.32 13.98 -8.79
C PHE A 505 12.22 14.91 -7.98
N LEU A 506 13.42 15.24 -8.49
CA LEU A 506 14.38 16.11 -7.80
C LEU A 506 13.86 17.54 -7.69
N GLU A 507 13.17 18.03 -8.73
CA GLU A 507 12.52 19.33 -8.68
C GLU A 507 11.37 19.35 -7.66
N SER A 508 10.55 18.30 -7.63
CA SER A 508 9.49 18.15 -6.64
C SER A 508 10.04 18.12 -5.22
N LEU A 509 11.13 17.36 -4.97
CA LEU A 509 11.82 17.34 -3.68
C LEU A 509 12.23 18.74 -3.22
N LYS A 510 12.82 19.56 -4.10
CA LYS A 510 13.21 20.95 -3.77
C LYS A 510 11.99 21.79 -3.39
N VAL A 511 10.87 21.64 -4.10
CA VAL A 511 9.64 22.36 -3.82
C VAL A 511 9.09 21.98 -2.45
N TYR A 512 8.97 20.69 -2.14
CA TYR A 512 8.46 20.23 -0.85
C TYR A 512 9.40 20.57 0.32
N ASP A 513 10.71 20.54 0.11
CA ASP A 513 11.67 20.96 1.14
C ASP A 513 11.57 22.46 1.44
N ALA A 514 11.39 23.30 0.40
CA ALA A 514 11.14 24.72 0.57
C ALA A 514 9.82 24.97 1.31
N GLN A 515 8.75 24.28 0.91
CA GLN A 515 7.43 24.41 1.55
C GLN A 515 7.46 23.98 3.02
N LEU A 516 8.12 22.87 3.37
CA LEU A 516 8.22 22.41 4.76
C LEU A 516 8.95 23.44 5.64
N LEU A 517 10.00 24.08 5.11
CA LEU A 517 10.70 25.17 5.81
C LEU A 517 9.84 26.43 5.96
N GLU A 518 8.98 26.71 4.99
CA GLU A 518 8.03 27.83 5.06
C GLU A 518 6.96 27.56 6.13
N ASP A 519 6.32 26.38 6.08
CA ASP A 519 5.31 25.94 7.03
C ASP A 519 5.81 26.02 8.47
N VAL A 520 7.00 25.47 8.75
CA VAL A 520 7.54 25.43 10.11
C VAL A 520 7.93 26.82 10.63
N ARG A 521 8.39 27.74 9.77
CA ARG A 521 8.68 29.13 10.16
C ARG A 521 7.40 29.90 10.44
N ALA A 522 6.36 29.72 9.62
CA ALA A 522 5.05 30.31 9.86
C ALA A 522 4.47 29.82 11.20
N ILE A 523 4.53 28.51 11.46
CA ILE A 523 4.11 27.92 12.73
C ILE A 523 4.96 28.43 13.90
N GLN A 524 6.27 28.58 13.74
CA GLN A 524 7.14 29.14 14.77
C GLN A 524 6.74 30.59 15.12
N ALA A 525 6.47 31.42 14.11
CA ALA A 525 6.00 32.79 14.32
C ALA A 525 4.65 32.80 15.05
N LEU A 526 3.66 32.04 14.56
CA LEU A 526 2.35 31.91 15.20
C LEU A 526 2.43 31.41 16.64
N SER A 527 3.35 30.48 16.94
CA SER A 527 3.54 29.92 18.28
C SER A 527 3.98 30.96 19.31
N LYS A 528 4.69 32.02 18.88
CA LYS A 528 5.07 33.14 19.76
C LYS A 528 3.87 33.97 20.18
N PHE A 529 2.86 34.09 19.31
CA PHE A 529 1.65 34.89 19.56
C PHE A 529 0.52 34.08 20.20
N LEU A 530 0.25 32.87 19.68
CA LEU A 530 -0.89 32.04 20.09
C LEU A 530 -0.58 31.12 21.27
N GLY A 531 0.70 30.84 21.51
CA GLY A 531 1.22 29.96 22.56
C GLY A 531 1.51 28.55 22.04
N ARG A 532 2.75 28.09 22.22
CA ARG A 532 3.23 26.76 21.78
C ARG A 532 2.42 25.59 22.34
N GLN A 533 1.88 25.73 23.55
CA GLN A 533 1.05 24.72 24.23
C GLN A 533 -0.28 24.44 23.53
N LYS A 534 -0.70 25.30 22.59
CA LYS A 534 -1.90 25.13 21.78
C LYS A 534 -1.62 24.46 20.43
N LEU A 535 -0.37 24.11 20.13
CA LEU A 535 -0.03 23.37 18.92
C LEU A 535 -0.52 21.94 19.00
N ARG A 536 -1.01 21.43 17.87
CA ARG A 536 -1.29 20.00 17.73
C ARG A 536 -0.01 19.17 17.86
N PRO A 537 -0.12 17.93 18.37
CA PRO A 537 1.05 17.11 18.68
C PRO A 537 2.05 16.96 17.52
N HIS A 538 1.57 16.76 16.28
CA HIS A 538 2.43 16.61 15.11
C HIS A 538 3.18 17.90 14.76
N TYR A 539 2.50 19.07 14.78
CA TYR A 539 3.16 20.36 14.56
C TYR A 539 4.13 20.72 15.68
N GLN A 540 3.82 20.36 16.93
CA GLN A 540 4.74 20.53 18.05
C GLN A 540 6.04 19.74 17.83
N GLN A 541 5.93 18.48 17.37
CA GLN A 541 7.08 17.63 17.05
C GLN A 541 7.87 18.15 15.85
N MET A 542 7.19 18.61 14.80
CA MET A 542 7.81 19.22 13.62
C MET A 542 8.58 20.49 14.00
N LEU A 543 7.96 21.40 14.76
CA LEU A 543 8.59 22.63 15.23
C LEU A 543 9.79 22.33 16.13
N GLN A 544 9.67 21.36 17.02
CA GLN A 544 10.78 20.92 17.88
C GLN A 544 11.95 20.39 17.04
N ALA A 545 11.68 19.52 16.06
CA ALA A 545 12.70 18.94 15.19
C ALA A 545 13.45 20.02 14.39
N TYR A 546 12.74 21.04 13.89
CA TYR A 546 13.33 22.18 13.22
C TYR A 546 14.24 22.98 14.14
N GLU A 547 13.75 23.36 15.32
CA GLU A 547 14.50 24.15 16.30
C GLU A 547 15.76 23.43 16.82
N ASP A 548 15.68 22.12 17.02
CA ASP A 548 16.82 21.31 17.41
C ASP A 548 17.89 21.27 16.31
N GLU A 549 17.50 21.10 15.05
CA GLU A 549 18.44 21.14 13.93
C GLU A 549 19.11 22.52 13.80
N GLN A 550 18.36 23.63 13.94
CA GLN A 550 18.92 24.99 13.92
C GLN A 550 19.95 25.22 15.05
N ARG A 551 19.77 24.59 16.21
CA ARG A 551 20.70 24.67 17.35
C ARG A 551 21.85 23.66 17.28
N GLY A 552 21.93 22.86 16.21
CA GLY A 552 22.92 21.79 16.08
C GLY A 552 22.64 20.55 16.93
N GLN A 553 21.49 20.52 17.64
CA GLN A 553 21.00 19.44 18.51
C GLN A 553 20.04 18.47 17.80
N GLY A 554 19.88 18.61 16.47
CA GLY A 554 19.02 17.75 15.66
C GLY A 554 19.54 16.31 15.52
N LEU A 555 19.00 15.57 14.55
CA LEU A 555 19.23 14.13 14.42
C LEU A 555 20.72 13.79 14.23
N LYS A 556 21.29 12.97 15.13
CA LYS A 556 22.67 12.45 15.05
C LYS A 556 22.77 10.94 14.89
N ASP A 557 21.69 10.22 15.22
CA ASP A 557 21.65 8.76 15.17
C ASP A 557 21.83 8.26 13.74
N GLN A 558 22.98 7.63 13.48
CA GLN A 558 23.33 7.13 12.16
C GLN A 558 22.45 5.97 11.70
N THR A 559 21.92 5.18 12.63
CA THR A 559 21.00 4.09 12.28
C THR A 559 19.71 4.66 11.69
N ILE A 560 19.15 5.70 12.32
CA ILE A 560 17.94 6.38 11.82
C ILE A 560 18.21 7.11 10.52
N ILE A 561 19.32 7.86 10.43
CA ILE A 561 19.70 8.59 9.21
C ILE A 561 19.86 7.63 8.03
N GLN A 562 20.63 6.55 8.22
CA GLN A 562 20.86 5.57 7.15
C GLN A 562 19.59 4.81 6.78
N PHE A 563 18.71 4.54 7.74
CA PHE A 563 17.43 3.89 7.46
C PHE A 563 16.59 4.73 6.49
N PHE A 564 16.36 6.01 6.79
CA PHE A 564 15.59 6.88 5.89
C PHE A 564 16.32 7.17 4.58
N ASP A 565 17.62 7.48 4.62
CA ASP A 565 18.44 7.75 3.41
C ASP A 565 18.43 6.57 2.43
N THR A 566 18.31 5.33 2.93
CA THR A 566 18.42 4.13 2.09
C THR A 566 17.06 3.57 1.66
N TYR A 567 16.06 3.59 2.54
CA TYR A 567 14.89 2.71 2.37
C TYR A 567 13.53 3.41 2.26
N VAL A 568 13.39 4.63 2.81
CA VAL A 568 12.06 5.26 2.92
C VAL A 568 11.87 6.27 1.78
N HIS A 569 10.89 6.01 0.93
CA HIS A 569 10.57 6.90 -0.18
C HIS A 569 9.87 8.18 0.30
N ASP A 570 10.10 9.29 -0.41
CA ASP A 570 9.33 10.52 -0.19
C ASP A 570 8.01 10.43 -0.97
N SER A 571 6.91 10.16 -0.25
CA SER A 571 5.59 9.93 -0.84
C SER A 571 5.07 11.12 -1.65
N LEU A 572 5.44 12.35 -1.30
CA LEU A 572 4.97 13.57 -1.96
C LEU A 572 5.76 13.86 -3.23
N ALA A 573 7.08 13.80 -3.17
CA ALA A 573 7.92 14.10 -4.32
C ALA A 573 7.82 13.06 -5.44
N ALA A 574 7.54 11.79 -5.08
CA ALA A 574 7.36 10.72 -6.06
C ALA A 574 6.09 10.88 -6.91
N PHE A 575 5.03 11.49 -6.37
CA PHE A 575 3.71 11.54 -7.01
C PHE A 575 3.06 12.93 -6.87
N ALA A 576 3.80 13.98 -7.23
CA ALA A 576 3.48 15.40 -7.03
C ALA A 576 2.23 15.89 -7.81
N GLN A 577 1.07 15.31 -7.54
CA GLN A 577 -0.16 15.44 -8.33
C GLN A 577 -1.37 15.92 -7.49
N ASP A 578 -1.18 16.12 -6.19
CA ASP A 578 -2.14 16.84 -5.35
C ASP A 578 -1.45 17.95 -4.55
N SER A 579 -2.22 18.92 -4.05
CA SER A 579 -1.71 20.09 -3.34
C SER A 579 -1.44 19.81 -1.87
N THR A 580 -0.99 18.60 -1.52
CA THR A 580 -0.71 18.21 -0.13
C THR A 580 0.48 19.00 0.43
N LEU A 581 0.34 19.55 1.63
CA LEU A 581 1.46 20.20 2.31
C LEU A 581 2.35 19.14 2.95
N PRO A 582 3.68 19.30 2.95
CA PRO A 582 4.59 18.39 3.65
C PRO A 582 4.44 18.42 5.17
N SER A 583 3.69 19.39 5.69
CA SER A 583 3.31 19.51 7.10
C SER A 583 1.91 18.96 7.42
N ASP A 584 1.14 18.53 6.41
CA ASP A 584 -0.19 17.92 6.61
C ASP A 584 -0.04 16.59 7.37
N PRO A 585 -0.90 16.30 8.36
CA PRO A 585 -0.99 14.97 8.96
C PRO A 585 -1.73 14.01 8.03
N ARG A 586 -1.33 12.73 8.00
CA ARG A 586 -2.06 11.70 7.24
C ARG A 586 -3.49 11.55 7.76
N VAL A 587 -4.47 11.55 6.87
CA VAL A 587 -5.86 11.22 7.24
C VAL A 587 -6.02 9.71 7.40
N ILE A 588 -6.66 9.32 8.51
CA ILE A 588 -6.96 7.93 8.88
C ILE A 588 -8.48 7.82 9.04
N TYR A 589 -9.12 6.91 8.33
CA TYR A 589 -10.53 6.57 8.51
C TYR A 589 -10.71 5.37 9.45
N THR A 590 -11.78 5.38 10.25
CA THR A 590 -12.08 4.40 11.31
C THR A 590 -13.45 3.73 11.09
N GLY A 591 -13.75 3.46 9.82
CA GLY A 591 -15.04 2.94 9.35
C GLY A 591 -15.85 4.00 8.60
N GLY A 592 -16.15 3.72 7.34
CA GLY A 592 -16.83 4.65 6.44
C GLY A 592 -16.11 6.00 6.36
N ASN A 593 -16.87 7.09 6.51
CA ASN A 593 -16.36 8.46 6.39
C ASN A 593 -15.78 9.05 7.71
N ASN A 594 -15.63 8.24 8.76
CA ASN A 594 -15.22 8.74 10.08
C ASN A 594 -13.69 8.91 10.18
N LYS A 595 -13.21 10.16 10.23
CA LYS A 595 -11.79 10.47 10.40
C LYS A 595 -11.34 10.32 11.87
N MET A 596 -10.20 9.66 12.08
CA MET A 596 -9.55 9.55 13.38
C MET A 596 -9.04 10.90 13.85
N LYS A 597 -9.36 11.26 15.10
CA LYS A 597 -8.96 12.52 15.71
C LYS A 597 -7.65 12.36 16.52
N TYR A 598 -6.59 11.82 15.92
CA TYR A 598 -5.34 11.56 16.64
C TYR A 598 -4.44 12.80 16.81
N ALA A 599 -4.63 13.81 15.96
CA ALA A 599 -3.93 15.09 16.04
C ALA A 599 -4.70 16.12 16.91
N VAL A 600 -5.32 15.70 18.01
CA VAL A 600 -6.05 16.61 18.91
C VAL A 600 -5.10 17.33 19.87
N ASN A 601 -5.38 18.60 20.14
CA ASN A 601 -4.80 19.34 21.25
C ASN A 601 -5.33 18.78 22.57
N GLN A 602 -4.61 17.85 23.20
CA GLN A 602 -4.95 17.47 24.57
C GLN A 602 -4.40 18.53 25.53
N PRO A 603 -5.24 19.17 26.37
CA PRO A 603 -4.73 20.03 27.43
C PRO A 603 -3.87 19.20 28.38
N ARG A 604 -2.75 19.78 28.85
CA ARG A 604 -1.74 19.13 29.71
C ARG A 604 -2.23 18.67 31.09
N SER A 605 -3.54 18.69 31.35
CA SER A 605 -4.16 18.29 32.61
C SER A 605 -5.24 17.23 32.34
N GLN A 606 -4.81 15.98 32.17
CA GLN A 606 -5.48 14.74 32.57
C GLN A 606 -4.71 13.54 31.98
N ALA A 607 -3.46 13.39 32.40
CA ALA A 607 -2.98 12.04 32.70
C ALA A 607 -3.64 11.65 34.03
N ALA A 608 -4.95 11.36 33.99
CA ALA A 608 -5.60 10.71 35.11
C ALA A 608 -5.23 9.23 35.04
N PRO A 609 -4.83 8.58 36.15
CA PRO A 609 -4.76 7.13 36.17
C PRO A 609 -6.17 6.62 35.82
N HIS A 610 -6.27 5.76 34.81
CA HIS A 610 -7.54 5.17 34.40
C HIS A 610 -8.26 4.62 35.64
N ALA A 611 -9.35 5.28 36.01
CA ALA A 611 -10.24 4.84 37.06
C ALA A 611 -10.90 3.53 36.60
N ALA A 612 -10.73 2.49 37.41
CA ALA A 612 -11.46 1.25 37.31
C ALA A 612 -12.91 1.48 37.76
N LEU A 613 -13.86 1.37 36.84
CA LEU A 613 -15.31 1.20 37.06
C LEU A 613 -15.85 0.64 35.72
N GLY A 614 -16.55 -0.48 35.61
CA GLY A 614 -16.96 -1.56 36.49
C GLY A 614 -17.48 -2.67 35.57
#